data_AF-A0A519U1X8-F1
#
_entry.id   AF-A0A519U1X8-F1
#
_cell.length_a   1.000
_cell.length_b   1.000
_cell.length_c   1.000
_cell.angle_alpha   90.00
_cell.angle_beta   90.00
_cell.angle_gamma   90.00
#
_symmetry.space_group_name_H-M   'P 1'
#
loop_
_entity.id
_entity.type
_entity.pdbx_description
1 polymer ?
#
loop_
_entity_poly.entity_id
_entity_poly.type
_entity_poly.pdbx_seq_one_letter_code
_entity_poly.pdbx_strand_id
1 'polypeptide(L)'
;MKTTLNFFFTLLLCSSCFAQHTLKEGEYQYDGKTFKVKKTIYLDRTLITIRALGQFEDKPTPGLKDPNGLPMGKKQVHFDIEAVKGIVNNTLRGKFGELQRNKDGMTLSFHFWQRDGSIESISYRLNGSSLITVKEIAAIDKQIKENIRATFSGKEHQNYTLIQYGDVKVEF
;
A
#
# COMPACT_ATOMS: atom_id res chain seq x y z
N MET A 1 12.29 -42.73 38.61
CA MET A 1 12.93 -41.86 37.59
C MET A 1 12.16 -41.92 36.27
N LYS A 2 10.99 -41.30 36.17
CA LYS A 2 10.25 -41.13 34.89
C LYS A 2 9.50 -39.79 34.79
N THR A 3 9.59 -38.95 35.82
CA THR A 3 8.83 -37.70 35.96
C THR A 3 9.64 -36.44 35.68
N THR A 4 10.97 -36.53 35.60
CA THR A 4 11.86 -35.38 35.37
C THR A 4 12.08 -35.08 33.88
N LEU A 5 11.84 -36.04 32.98
CA LEU A 5 12.08 -35.84 31.54
C LEU A 5 10.93 -35.08 30.83
N ASN A 6 9.71 -35.13 31.37
CA ASN A 6 8.55 -34.45 30.77
C ASN A 6 8.46 -32.96 31.11
N PHE A 7 9.23 -32.45 32.07
CA PHE A 7 9.18 -31.02 32.44
C PHE A 7 10.03 -30.15 31.51
N PHE A 8 11.08 -30.72 30.90
CA PHE A 8 11.95 -30.00 29.97
C PHE A 8 11.32 -29.80 28.58
N PHE A 9 10.40 -30.67 28.16
CA PHE A 9 9.76 -30.57 26.84
C PHE A 9 8.66 -29.49 26.77
N THR A 10 8.03 -29.15 27.89
CA THR A 10 6.99 -28.10 27.97
C THR A 10 7.55 -26.69 28.01
N LEU A 11 8.80 -26.49 28.45
CA LEU A 11 9.45 -25.17 28.49
C LEU A 11 9.95 -24.68 27.12
N LEU A 12 10.16 -25.59 26.17
CA LEU A 12 10.63 -25.25 24.81
C LEU A 12 9.50 -24.88 23.83
N LEU A 13 8.23 -25.09 24.20
CA LEU A 13 7.07 -24.73 23.36
C LEU A 13 6.56 -23.29 23.57
N CYS A 14 7.12 -22.55 24.52
CA CYS A 14 6.68 -21.19 24.84
C CYS A 14 7.50 -20.07 24.17
N SER A 15 8.53 -20.39 23.40
CA SER A 15 9.48 -19.40 22.85
C SER A 15 9.16 -18.93 21.43
N SER A 16 8.10 -19.41 20.80
CA SER A 16 7.59 -18.85 19.54
C SER A 16 6.36 -17.96 19.78
N CYS A 17 6.39 -17.12 20.82
CA CYS A 17 5.68 -15.85 20.74
C CYS A 17 6.48 -15.01 19.73
N PHE A 18 6.17 -15.15 18.44
CA PHE A 18 6.57 -14.17 17.45
C PHE A 18 5.89 -12.87 17.86
N ALA A 19 6.57 -12.09 18.69
CA ALA A 19 6.25 -10.70 18.93
C ALA A 19 6.45 -10.00 17.60
N GLN A 20 5.43 -10.05 16.74
CA GLN A 20 5.44 -9.37 15.48
C GLN A 20 5.48 -7.88 15.79
N HIS A 21 6.66 -7.31 15.66
CA HIS A 21 6.86 -5.89 15.89
C HIS A 21 6.02 -5.13 14.88
N THR A 22 5.06 -4.37 15.39
CA THR A 22 4.30 -3.39 14.62
C THR A 22 5.25 -2.60 13.74
N LEU A 23 4.96 -2.48 12.44
CA LEU A 23 5.84 -1.81 11.48
C LEU A 23 6.27 -0.44 12.04
N LYS A 24 7.58 -0.19 12.19
CA LYS A 24 8.06 1.07 12.80
C LYS A 24 7.96 2.21 11.79
N GLU A 25 7.77 3.43 12.27
CA GLU A 25 7.91 4.61 11.42
C GLU A 25 9.36 4.77 10.96
N GLY A 26 9.54 5.45 9.84
CA GLY A 26 10.86 5.74 9.28
C GLY A 26 10.97 5.38 7.81
N GLU A 27 12.20 5.37 7.32
CA GLU A 27 12.52 5.09 5.93
C GLU A 27 13.16 3.71 5.79
N TYR A 28 12.73 2.98 4.76
CA TYR A 28 13.14 1.61 4.49
C TYR A 28 13.59 1.51 3.05
N GLN A 29 14.77 0.94 2.82
CA GLN A 29 15.29 0.71 1.46
C GLN A 29 14.90 -0.69 0.98
N TYR A 30 14.25 -0.76 -0.18
CA TYR A 30 13.94 -2.02 -0.87
C TYR A 30 14.11 -1.83 -2.38
N ASP A 31 14.86 -2.72 -3.03
CA ASP A 31 15.10 -2.72 -4.47
C ASP A 31 15.54 -1.34 -5.03
N GLY A 32 16.41 -0.64 -4.30
CA GLY A 32 16.91 0.67 -4.69
C GLY A 32 15.90 1.83 -4.55
N LYS A 33 14.71 1.56 -4.00
CA LYS A 33 13.71 2.57 -3.67
C LYS A 33 13.61 2.77 -2.16
N THR A 34 13.41 4.02 -1.76
CA THR A 34 13.11 4.38 -0.37
C THR A 34 11.60 4.37 -0.17
N PHE A 35 11.15 3.66 0.87
CA PHE A 35 9.77 3.63 1.32
C PHE A 35 9.67 4.33 2.67
N LYS A 36 8.83 5.37 2.75
CA LYS A 36 8.56 6.11 3.98
C LYS A 36 7.31 5.56 4.63
N VAL A 37 7.45 5.16 5.90
CA VAL A 37 6.39 4.65 6.75
C VAL A 37 6.04 5.73 7.77
N LYS A 38 4.77 6.12 7.78
CA LYS A 38 4.20 7.05 8.76
C LYS A 38 3.05 6.35 9.50
N LYS A 39 2.93 6.61 10.79
CA LYS A 39 1.78 6.24 11.59
C LYS A 39 0.95 7.49 11.84
N THR A 40 -0.36 7.30 11.85
CA THR A 40 -1.29 8.35 12.21
C THR A 40 -2.33 7.74 13.12
N ILE A 41 -2.59 8.40 14.25
CA ILE A 41 -3.63 8.00 15.19
C ILE A 41 -4.83 8.91 14.92
N TYR A 42 -5.97 8.32 14.59
CA TYR A 42 -7.22 9.04 14.35
C TYR A 42 -8.38 8.30 15.00
N LEU A 43 -9.12 8.98 15.89
CA LEU A 43 -10.24 8.40 16.66
C LEU A 43 -9.88 7.03 17.26
N ASP A 44 -8.75 6.97 17.98
CA ASP A 44 -8.20 5.77 18.64
C ASP A 44 -7.80 4.62 17.70
N ARG A 45 -7.80 4.85 16.39
CA ARG A 45 -7.30 3.90 15.39
C ARG A 45 -5.93 4.32 14.92
N THR A 46 -4.98 3.40 15.02
CA THR A 46 -3.68 3.57 14.37
C THR A 46 -3.80 3.16 12.91
N LEU A 47 -3.38 4.04 12.01
CA LEU A 47 -3.23 3.80 10.58
C LEU A 47 -1.75 3.85 10.22
N ILE A 48 -1.31 2.92 9.40
CA ILE A 48 0.03 2.91 8.82
C ILE A 48 -0.10 3.36 7.37
N THR A 49 0.64 4.40 6.99
CA THR A 49 0.78 4.84 5.61
C THR A 49 2.19 4.53 5.11
N ILE A 50 2.28 3.86 3.97
CA ILE A 50 3.54 3.51 3.32
C ILE A 50 3.52 4.12 1.93
N ARG A 51 4.61 4.79 1.54
CA ARG A 51 4.77 5.40 0.21
C ARG A 51 6.18 5.17 -0.29
N ALA A 52 6.32 4.79 -1.55
CA ALA A 52 7.60 4.89 -2.24
C ALA A 52 7.91 6.37 -2.49
N LEU A 53 9.10 6.83 -2.12
CA LEU A 53 9.51 8.21 -2.38
C LEU A 53 9.61 8.45 -3.88
N GLY A 54 8.78 9.36 -4.36
CA GLY A 54 8.71 9.78 -5.76
C GLY A 54 9.44 11.09 -6.03
N GLN A 55 9.31 11.59 -7.26
CA GLN A 55 9.91 12.86 -7.69
C GLN A 55 9.38 14.07 -6.90
N PHE A 56 8.15 13.95 -6.39
CA PHE A 56 7.43 15.01 -5.69
C PHE A 56 7.27 14.75 -4.18
N GLU A 57 8.03 13.82 -3.59
CA GLU A 57 8.01 13.68 -2.13
C GLU A 57 8.38 15.01 -1.45
N ASP A 58 7.58 15.41 -0.46
CA ASP A 58 7.73 16.66 0.30
C ASP A 58 7.75 17.94 -0.57
N LYS A 59 7.29 17.85 -1.83
CA LYS A 59 7.03 18.97 -2.73
C LYS A 59 5.53 19.08 -3.00
N PRO A 60 5.02 20.28 -3.31
CA PRO A 60 3.67 20.38 -3.84
C PRO A 60 3.57 19.54 -5.11
N THR A 61 2.65 18.57 -5.12
CA THR A 61 2.30 17.81 -6.32
C THR A 61 1.94 18.81 -7.42
N PRO A 62 2.55 18.76 -8.61
CA PRO A 62 2.18 19.68 -9.68
C PRO A 62 0.69 19.53 -9.97
N GLY A 63 -0.04 20.58 -9.62
CA GLY A 63 -1.50 20.59 -9.69
C GLY A 63 -2.00 20.77 -11.11
N LEU A 64 -3.13 21.44 -11.19
CA LEU A 64 -3.68 21.91 -12.45
C LEU A 64 -2.68 22.83 -13.17
N LYS A 65 -2.41 22.55 -14.45
CA LYS A 65 -1.75 23.47 -15.40
C LYS A 65 -2.59 24.73 -15.60
N ASP A 66 -3.91 24.59 -15.60
CA ASP A 66 -4.87 25.69 -15.68
C ASP A 66 -5.58 25.86 -14.32
N PRO A 67 -5.35 26.95 -13.58
CA PRO A 67 -5.98 27.18 -12.27
C PRO A 67 -7.51 27.24 -12.31
N ASN A 68 -8.13 27.44 -13.48
CA ASN A 68 -9.59 27.42 -13.67
C ASN A 68 -10.09 26.10 -14.28
N GLY A 69 -9.21 25.11 -14.44
CA GLY A 69 -9.55 23.81 -15.00
C GLY A 69 -10.57 23.07 -14.14
N LEU A 70 -11.59 22.51 -14.79
CA LEU A 70 -12.64 21.76 -14.09
C LEU A 70 -12.07 20.50 -13.38
N PRO A 71 -12.64 20.11 -12.24
CA PRO A 71 -12.28 18.88 -11.55
C PRO A 71 -12.53 17.66 -12.45
N MET A 72 -11.59 16.73 -12.50
CA MET A 72 -11.80 15.46 -13.19
C MET A 72 -12.66 14.53 -12.35
N GLY A 73 -13.73 14.00 -12.93
CA GLY A 73 -14.55 12.99 -12.28
C GLY A 73 -13.82 11.65 -12.19
N LYS A 74 -13.97 10.91 -11.08
CA LYS A 74 -13.38 9.56 -10.95
C LYS A 74 -13.76 8.61 -12.10
N LYS A 75 -14.97 8.77 -12.67
CA LYS A 75 -15.47 7.98 -13.81
C LYS A 75 -14.71 8.26 -15.12
N GLN A 76 -13.88 9.29 -15.17
CA GLN A 76 -13.09 9.66 -16.33
C GLN A 76 -11.68 9.04 -16.31
N VAL A 77 -11.31 8.37 -15.22
CA VAL A 77 -10.03 7.68 -15.05
C VAL A 77 -10.29 6.18 -15.10
N HIS A 78 -9.70 5.50 -16.08
CA HIS A 78 -9.97 4.09 -16.36
C HIS A 78 -8.69 3.29 -16.22
N PHE A 79 -8.69 2.27 -15.39
CA PHE A 79 -7.61 1.28 -15.26
C PHE A 79 -8.18 0.00 -14.68
N ASP A 80 -7.44 -1.10 -14.83
CA ASP A 80 -7.90 -2.41 -14.37
C ASP A 80 -7.75 -2.55 -12.84
N ILE A 81 -8.83 -2.25 -12.13
CA ILE A 81 -8.91 -2.37 -10.67
C ILE A 81 -8.83 -3.83 -10.23
N GLU A 82 -9.35 -4.78 -11.01
CA GLU A 82 -9.34 -6.19 -10.65
C GLU A 82 -7.93 -6.78 -10.82
N ALA A 83 -7.17 -6.34 -11.83
CA ALA A 83 -5.75 -6.66 -11.94
C ALA A 83 -4.95 -6.13 -10.74
N VAL A 84 -5.23 -4.90 -10.27
CA VAL A 84 -4.62 -4.37 -9.03
C VAL A 84 -4.90 -5.27 -7.83
N LYS A 85 -6.17 -5.63 -7.61
CA LYS A 85 -6.55 -6.54 -6.50
C LYS A 85 -5.89 -7.90 -6.65
N GLY A 86 -5.84 -8.43 -7.87
CA GLY A 86 -5.17 -9.69 -8.20
C GLY A 86 -3.69 -9.68 -7.83
N ILE A 87 -2.96 -8.60 -8.15
CA ILE A 87 -1.55 -8.43 -7.77
C ILE A 87 -1.37 -8.43 -6.24
N VAL A 88 -2.23 -7.69 -5.52
CA VAL A 88 -2.19 -7.64 -4.05
C VAL A 88 -2.45 -9.03 -3.45
N ASN A 89 -3.52 -9.69 -3.88
CA ASN A 89 -3.91 -11.01 -3.38
C ASN A 89 -2.86 -12.09 -3.69
N ASN A 90 -2.28 -12.07 -4.89
CA ASN A 90 -1.23 -13.01 -5.27
C ASN A 90 0.04 -12.80 -4.45
N THR A 91 0.44 -11.55 -4.21
CA THR A 91 1.62 -11.23 -3.40
C THR A 91 1.44 -11.63 -1.94
N LEU A 92 0.23 -11.49 -1.40
CA LEU A 92 -0.09 -11.77 0.00
C LEU A 92 -0.68 -13.17 0.23
N ARG A 93 -0.74 -14.03 -0.79
CA ARG A 93 -1.38 -15.35 -0.72
C ARG A 93 -0.87 -16.20 0.44
N GLY A 94 0.43 -16.11 0.75
CA GLY A 94 1.05 -16.84 1.86
C GLY A 94 0.56 -16.43 3.26
N LYS A 95 -0.06 -15.26 3.38
CA LYS A 95 -0.58 -14.71 4.65
C LYS A 95 -2.10 -14.54 4.67
N PHE A 96 -2.80 -14.94 3.60
CA PHE A 96 -4.21 -14.63 3.42
C PHE A 96 -5.07 -15.05 4.62
N GLY A 97 -4.86 -16.27 5.14
CA GLY A 97 -5.60 -16.76 6.31
C GLY A 97 -5.34 -15.97 7.60
N GLU A 98 -4.14 -15.40 7.79
CA GLU A 98 -3.84 -14.54 8.94
C GLU A 98 -4.44 -13.16 8.78
N LEU A 99 -4.33 -12.57 7.58
CA LEU A 99 -4.91 -11.27 7.27
C LEU A 99 -6.43 -11.28 7.43
N GLN A 100 -7.09 -12.35 6.96
CA GLN A 100 -8.53 -12.53 7.11
C GLN A 100 -8.96 -12.67 8.59
N ARG A 101 -8.24 -13.47 9.38
CA ARG A 101 -8.50 -13.60 10.83
C ARG A 101 -8.36 -12.26 11.55
N ASN A 102 -7.40 -11.43 11.12
CA ASN A 102 -7.16 -10.11 11.68
C ASN A 102 -8.09 -9.02 11.11
N LYS A 103 -9.01 -9.37 10.20
CA LYS A 103 -9.86 -8.41 9.47
C LYS A 103 -9.05 -7.27 8.86
N ASP A 104 -7.89 -7.63 8.31
CA ASP A 104 -6.97 -6.66 7.77
C ASP A 104 -7.46 -6.13 6.42
N GLY A 105 -6.93 -4.99 6.01
CA GLY A 105 -7.28 -4.38 4.74
C GLY A 105 -6.20 -3.43 4.24
N MET A 106 -6.13 -3.30 2.93
CA MET A 106 -5.24 -2.37 2.25
C MET A 106 -6.05 -1.39 1.41
N THR A 107 -5.80 -0.10 1.59
CA THR A 107 -6.32 0.95 0.70
C THR A 107 -5.17 1.54 -0.11
N LEU A 108 -5.32 1.57 -1.43
CA LEU A 108 -4.36 2.12 -2.38
C LEU A 108 -4.92 3.41 -2.97
N SER A 109 -4.17 4.50 -2.91
CA SER A 109 -4.47 5.77 -3.60
C SER A 109 -3.39 6.05 -4.65
N PHE A 110 -3.79 6.46 -5.85
CA PHE A 110 -2.88 6.53 -7.02
C PHE A 110 -2.70 7.95 -7.53
N HIS A 111 -1.50 8.27 -7.99
CA HIS A 111 -1.24 9.40 -8.87
C HIS A 111 -0.72 8.90 -10.22
N PHE A 112 -1.42 9.27 -11.29
CA PHE A 112 -1.05 8.92 -12.66
C PHE A 112 -0.47 10.12 -13.39
N TRP A 113 0.55 9.89 -14.19
CA TRP A 113 1.00 10.83 -15.19
C TRP A 113 -0.06 11.02 -16.25
N GLN A 114 -0.45 12.27 -16.48
CA GLN A 114 -1.45 12.60 -17.48
C GLN A 114 -1.02 12.21 -18.90
N ARG A 115 0.28 12.29 -19.19
CA ARG A 115 0.84 12.12 -20.54
C ARG A 115 0.71 10.70 -21.09
N ASP A 116 0.90 9.69 -20.24
CA ASP A 116 1.06 8.28 -20.65
C ASP A 116 0.29 7.31 -19.75
N GLY A 117 -0.42 7.82 -18.74
CA GLY A 117 -1.17 7.00 -17.80
C GLY A 117 -0.31 6.16 -16.86
N SER A 118 1.01 6.33 -16.86
CA SER A 118 1.91 5.62 -15.96
C SER A 118 1.71 6.09 -14.52
N ILE A 119 1.98 5.20 -13.57
CA ILE A 119 1.81 5.51 -12.15
C ILE A 119 3.06 6.23 -11.66
N GLU A 120 2.88 7.46 -11.18
CA GLU A 120 3.93 8.22 -10.50
C GLU A 120 4.14 7.65 -9.09
N SER A 121 3.08 7.66 -8.28
CA SER A 121 3.11 7.20 -6.89
C SER A 121 1.85 6.45 -6.50
N ILE A 122 2.03 5.58 -5.50
CA ILE A 122 0.96 4.84 -4.83
C ILE A 122 1.13 5.06 -3.33
N SER A 123 0.05 5.42 -2.65
CA SER A 123 -0.03 5.47 -1.21
C SER A 123 -0.77 4.26 -0.69
N TYR A 124 -0.13 3.48 0.17
CA TYR A 124 -0.69 2.30 0.79
C TYR A 124 -1.10 2.64 2.23
N ARG A 125 -2.37 2.41 2.57
CA ARG A 125 -2.88 2.58 3.93
C ARG A 125 -3.29 1.22 4.48
N LEU A 126 -2.79 0.92 5.66
CA LEU A 126 -3.00 -0.33 6.39
C LEU A 126 -3.51 -0.04 7.80
N ASN A 127 -4.12 -1.05 8.41
CA ASN A 127 -4.43 -1.01 9.84
C ASN A 127 -3.15 -1.01 10.68
N GLY A 128 -3.19 -0.41 11.86
CA GLY A 128 -2.03 -0.29 12.75
C GLY A 128 -1.44 -1.62 13.18
N SER A 129 -2.23 -2.69 13.24
CA SER A 129 -1.82 -4.05 13.57
C SER A 129 -1.56 -4.93 12.35
N SER A 130 -1.47 -4.34 11.15
CA SER A 130 -1.32 -5.12 9.92
C SER A 130 -0.06 -5.98 9.92
N LEU A 131 -0.19 -7.18 9.36
CA LEU A 131 0.93 -8.12 9.21
C LEU A 131 1.72 -7.91 7.90
N ILE A 132 1.30 -6.92 7.10
CA ILE A 132 1.88 -6.59 5.81
C ILE A 132 3.15 -5.77 6.03
N THR A 133 4.24 -6.20 5.40
CA THR A 133 5.58 -5.65 5.54
C THR A 133 5.92 -4.70 4.40
N VAL A 134 6.92 -3.83 4.58
CA VAL A 134 7.42 -2.97 3.50
C VAL A 134 7.95 -3.80 2.32
N LYS A 135 8.54 -4.98 2.56
CA LYS A 135 8.98 -5.89 1.49
C LYS A 135 7.82 -6.31 0.58
N GLU A 136 6.68 -6.65 1.17
CA GLU A 136 5.48 -7.02 0.41
C GLU A 136 4.89 -5.83 -0.33
N ILE A 137 4.86 -4.65 0.31
CA ILE A 137 4.47 -3.40 -0.35
C ILE A 137 5.38 -3.08 -1.54
N ALA A 138 6.70 -3.27 -1.42
CA ALA A 138 7.64 -3.04 -2.50
C ALA A 138 7.40 -3.99 -3.69
N ALA A 139 7.10 -5.26 -3.42
CA ALA A 139 6.74 -6.22 -4.46
C ALA A 139 5.41 -5.87 -5.15
N ILE A 140 4.42 -5.40 -4.39
CA ILE A 140 3.14 -4.89 -4.93
C ILE A 140 3.36 -3.63 -5.76
N ASP A 141 4.12 -2.64 -5.27
CA ASP A 141 4.45 -1.40 -5.98
C ASP A 141 5.09 -1.68 -7.32
N LYS A 142 6.09 -2.57 -7.34
CA LYS A 142 6.78 -2.98 -8.56
C LYS A 142 5.80 -3.57 -9.57
N GLN A 143 5.05 -4.61 -9.19
CA GLN A 143 4.13 -5.29 -10.10
C GLN A 143 3.02 -4.38 -10.61
N ILE A 144 2.45 -3.53 -9.75
CA ILE A 144 1.42 -2.57 -10.17
C ILE A 144 2.00 -1.56 -11.16
N LYS A 145 3.16 -0.96 -10.86
CA LYS A 145 3.77 0.04 -11.76
C LYS A 145 4.25 -0.54 -13.09
N GLU A 146 4.58 -1.82 -13.14
CA GLU A 146 4.95 -2.52 -14.38
C GLU A 146 3.73 -2.84 -15.25
N ASN A 147 2.59 -3.22 -14.64
CA ASN A 147 1.46 -3.80 -15.37
C ASN A 147 0.25 -2.87 -15.54
N ILE A 148 0.13 -1.82 -14.73
CA ILE A 148 -1.06 -0.96 -14.70
C ILE A 148 -0.76 0.40 -15.33
N ARG A 149 -1.66 0.80 -16.23
CA ARG A 149 -1.71 2.12 -16.86
C ARG A 149 -3.14 2.63 -16.83
N ALA A 150 -3.31 3.92 -16.60
CA ALA A 150 -4.61 4.58 -16.73
C ALA A 150 -4.82 5.11 -18.14
N THR A 151 -6.08 5.13 -18.58
CA THR A 151 -6.54 5.95 -19.70
C THR A 151 -7.53 6.98 -19.18
N PHE A 152 -7.66 8.09 -19.91
CA PHE A 152 -8.48 9.22 -19.50
C PHE A 152 -9.52 9.55 -20.57
N SER A 153 -10.74 9.84 -20.15
CA SER A 153 -11.83 10.28 -21.05
C SER A 153 -12.25 11.72 -20.75
N GLY A 154 -12.74 12.44 -21.76
CA GLY A 154 -13.02 13.88 -21.65
C GLY A 154 -11.77 14.71 -21.97
N LYS A 155 -11.88 16.04 -21.91
CA LYS A 155 -10.76 16.95 -22.24
C LYS A 155 -10.09 17.51 -20.99
N GLU A 156 -10.76 17.44 -19.85
CA GLU A 156 -10.34 18.03 -18.58
C GLU A 156 -9.01 17.47 -18.12
N HIS A 157 -8.69 16.22 -18.47
CA HIS A 157 -7.42 15.61 -18.12
C HIS A 157 -6.22 16.39 -18.63
N GLN A 158 -6.33 17.11 -19.75
CA GLN A 158 -5.23 17.89 -20.32
C GLN A 158 -4.77 19.02 -19.39
N ASN A 159 -5.65 19.47 -18.49
CA ASN A 159 -5.38 20.50 -17.50
C ASN A 159 -4.53 19.99 -16.34
N TYR A 160 -4.20 18.70 -16.24
CA TYR A 160 -3.47 18.13 -15.12
C TYR A 160 -2.05 17.72 -15.52
N THR A 161 -1.11 17.85 -14.60
CA THR A 161 0.21 17.19 -14.72
C THR A 161 0.14 15.78 -14.16
N LEU A 162 -0.42 15.67 -12.95
CA LEU A 162 -0.73 14.42 -12.26
C LEU A 162 -2.22 14.34 -11.98
N ILE A 163 -2.76 13.14 -12.17
CA ILE A 163 -4.18 12.85 -11.98
C ILE A 163 -4.29 11.92 -10.77
N GLN A 164 -4.91 12.43 -9.72
CA GLN A 164 -5.19 11.63 -8.54
C GLN A 164 -6.43 10.77 -8.78
N TYR A 165 -6.30 9.47 -8.56
CA TYR A 165 -7.45 8.59 -8.39
C TYR A 165 -7.72 8.37 -6.91
N GLY A 166 -8.99 8.13 -6.57
CA GLY A 166 -9.38 7.84 -5.20
C GLY A 166 -8.86 6.48 -4.72
N ASP A 167 -9.62 5.92 -3.79
CA ASP A 167 -9.20 4.72 -3.07
C ASP A 167 -9.65 3.44 -3.77
N VAL A 168 -8.70 2.53 -4.01
CA VAL A 168 -8.96 1.11 -4.28
C VAL A 168 -8.79 0.35 -2.98
N LYS A 169 -9.84 -0.34 -2.54
CA LYS A 169 -9.82 -1.16 -1.31
C LYS A 169 -9.62 -2.63 -1.65
N VAL A 170 -8.76 -3.28 -0.88
CA VAL A 170 -8.57 -4.73 -0.85
C VAL A 170 -8.85 -5.18 0.58
N GLU A 171 -9.89 -6.00 0.74
CA GLU A 171 -10.27 -6.64 2.00
C GLU A 171 -9.88 -8.12 1.91
N PHE A 172 -9.38 -8.69 3.01
CA PHE A 172 -8.87 -10.07 3.08
C PHE A 172 -9.82 -10.98 3.87
#